data_AF-A0A645IAE5-F1
#
_entry.id   AF-A0A645IAE5-F1
#
_cell.length_a   1.000
_cell.length_b   1.000
_cell.length_c   1.000
_cell.angle_alpha   90.00
_cell.angle_beta   90.00
_cell.angle_gamma   90.00
#
_symmetry.space_group_name_H-M   'P 1'
#
loop_
_entity.id
_entity.type
_entity.pdbx_description
1 polymer ?
#
loop_
_entity_poly.entity_id
_entity_poly.type
_entity_poly.pdbx_seq_one_letter_code
_entity_poly.pdbx_strand_id
1 'polypeptide(L)'
;MRGLEERGANFFLETNGVPSITVKQVMPNKGKPEDVFLHFTMAKAIKDNLRNPDTVVMGGAYSVLNNGKNDLQALEPERKSMFYWGNYNIEHGCADMIALGRQSLADPKTPAKYMADKEDEINWCVACDCCLELLIYQQNVGCVVHNKPYSKILQDVRKEKGRLRLKIT
;
A
#
# COMPACT_ATOMS: atom_id res chain seq x y z
N MET A 1 -1.26 19.81 9.70
CA MET A 1 0.09 19.81 9.09
C MET A 1 0.93 20.98 9.57
N ARG A 2 0.53 22.23 9.34
CA ARG A 2 1.28 23.44 9.77
C ARG A 2 1.82 23.42 11.21
N GLY A 3 0.98 23.11 12.19
CA GLY A 3 1.44 23.03 13.59
C GLY A 3 2.46 21.91 13.85
N LEU A 4 2.42 20.82 13.09
CA LEU A 4 3.41 19.74 13.18
C LEU A 4 4.72 20.15 12.50
N GLU A 5 4.67 20.86 11.36
CA GLU A 5 5.87 21.45 10.73
C GLU A 5 6.56 22.46 11.66
N GLU A 6 5.79 23.36 12.30
CA GLU A 6 6.31 24.32 13.28
C GLU A 6 6.99 23.64 14.48
N ARG A 7 6.68 22.35 14.71
CA ARG A 7 7.26 21.51 15.77
C ARG A 7 8.39 20.60 15.26
N GLY A 8 8.83 20.79 14.02
CA GLY A 8 9.98 20.09 13.44
C GLY A 8 9.64 18.82 12.67
N ALA A 9 8.38 18.57 12.28
CA ALA A 9 8.08 17.47 11.36
C ALA A 9 8.72 17.74 9.98
N ASN A 10 9.61 16.86 9.54
CA ASN A 10 10.29 16.96 8.23
C ASN A 10 9.58 16.16 7.13
N PHE A 11 8.67 15.27 7.49
CA PHE A 11 7.90 14.49 6.55
C PHE A 11 6.53 14.10 7.12
N PHE A 12 5.60 13.80 6.22
CA PHE A 12 4.29 13.22 6.51
C PHE A 12 4.09 11.96 5.67
N LEU A 13 3.63 10.89 6.32
CA LEU A 13 3.14 9.71 5.63
C LEU A 13 1.61 9.76 5.63
N GLU A 14 1.02 9.74 4.44
CA GLU A 14 -0.43 9.67 4.30
C GLU A 14 -0.95 8.26 4.60
N THR A 15 -2.01 8.23 5.38
CA THR A 15 -2.88 7.07 5.57
C THR A 15 -4.28 7.57 5.83
N ASN A 16 -5.28 6.72 5.61
CA ASN A 16 -6.68 7.06 5.75
C ASN A 16 -7.47 5.95 6.42
N GLY A 17 -8.39 6.32 7.31
CA GLY A 17 -9.20 5.38 8.08
C GLY A 17 -8.55 4.90 9.38
N VAL A 18 -9.19 3.91 10.02
CA VAL A 18 -8.83 3.38 11.33
C VAL A 18 -8.70 1.85 11.22
N PRO A 19 -7.54 1.24 11.54
CA PRO A 19 -7.31 -0.18 11.30
C PRO A 19 -8.32 -1.14 11.96
N SER A 20 -8.89 -0.75 13.10
CA SER A 20 -9.86 -1.54 13.85
C SER A 20 -11.32 -1.37 13.39
N ILE A 21 -11.61 -0.39 12.53
CA ILE A 21 -12.99 -0.02 12.15
C ILE A 21 -13.14 0.02 10.62
N THR A 22 -12.26 0.73 9.93
CA THR A 22 -12.29 0.94 8.48
C THR A 22 -11.07 0.36 7.78
N VAL A 23 -10.74 -0.90 8.09
CA VAL A 23 -9.55 -1.59 7.54
C VAL A 23 -9.45 -1.52 6.02
N LYS A 24 -10.59 -1.58 5.31
CA LYS A 24 -10.64 -1.50 3.84
C LYS A 24 -10.21 -0.14 3.30
N GLN A 25 -10.41 0.93 4.08
CA GLN A 25 -9.89 2.25 3.76
C GLN A 25 -8.39 2.30 4.04
N VAL A 26 -7.92 1.82 5.20
CA VAL A 26 -6.48 1.84 5.54
C VAL A 26 -5.65 1.05 4.55
N MET A 27 -6.18 -0.06 4.05
CA MET A 27 -5.55 -0.92 3.07
C MET A 27 -6.54 -1.31 1.98
N PRO A 28 -6.58 -0.55 0.87
CA PRO A 28 -7.45 -0.89 -0.26
C PRO A 28 -7.29 -2.34 -0.68
N ASN A 29 -8.38 -3.08 -0.72
CA ASN A 29 -8.39 -4.49 -1.07
C ASN A 29 -8.67 -4.68 -2.56
N LYS A 30 -8.40 -5.87 -3.07
CA LYS A 30 -8.57 -6.19 -4.50
C LYS A 30 -9.98 -5.92 -5.05
N GLY A 31 -11.02 -6.03 -4.22
CA GLY A 31 -12.42 -5.89 -4.63
C GLY A 31 -12.92 -4.44 -4.62
N LYS A 32 -12.09 -3.51 -4.14
CA LYS A 32 -12.39 -2.07 -4.16
C LYS A 32 -11.13 -1.23 -4.37
N PRO A 33 -10.40 -1.43 -5.48
CA PRO A 33 -9.12 -0.76 -5.70
C PRO A 33 -9.27 0.75 -5.91
N GLU A 34 -10.46 1.27 -6.19
CA GLU A 34 -10.73 2.71 -6.32
C GLU A 34 -10.56 3.49 -5.01
N ASP A 35 -10.52 2.81 -3.85
CA ASP A 35 -10.23 3.47 -2.57
C ASP A 35 -8.85 4.15 -2.55
N VAL A 36 -7.94 3.79 -3.48
CA VAL A 36 -6.67 4.52 -3.70
C VAL A 36 -6.87 6.00 -4.02
N PHE A 37 -7.95 6.39 -4.71
CA PHE A 37 -8.19 7.78 -5.07
C PHE A 37 -8.49 8.65 -3.84
N LEU A 38 -9.05 8.04 -2.80
CA LEU A 38 -9.24 8.72 -1.53
C LEU A 38 -7.89 9.02 -0.87
N HIS A 39 -6.95 8.06 -0.88
CA HIS A 39 -5.58 8.29 -0.42
C HIS A 39 -4.86 9.38 -1.21
N PHE A 40 -4.98 9.36 -2.54
CA PHE A 40 -4.34 10.37 -3.39
C PHE A 40 -4.89 11.77 -3.10
N THR A 41 -6.20 11.87 -2.90
CA THR A 41 -6.87 13.11 -2.50
C THR A 41 -6.38 13.60 -1.14
N MET A 42 -6.24 12.70 -0.16
CA MET A 42 -5.72 13.05 1.17
C MET A 42 -4.26 13.45 1.12
N ALA A 43 -3.42 12.78 0.34
CA ALA A 43 -2.01 13.12 0.18
C ALA A 43 -1.86 14.52 -0.43
N LYS A 44 -2.67 14.83 -1.45
CA LYS A 44 -2.74 16.17 -2.02
C LYS A 44 -3.22 17.21 -1.01
N ALA A 45 -4.25 16.91 -0.22
CA ALA A 45 -4.71 17.81 0.84
C ALA A 45 -3.63 18.09 1.90
N ILE A 46 -2.79 17.10 2.20
CA ILE A 46 -1.60 17.28 3.06
C ILE A 46 -0.62 18.23 2.36
N LYS A 47 -0.22 17.95 1.11
CA LYS A 47 0.73 18.78 0.33
C LYS A 47 0.28 20.23 0.22
N ASP A 48 -0.98 20.47 -0.13
CA ASP A 48 -1.54 21.82 -0.33
C ASP A 48 -1.58 22.66 0.98
N ASN A 49 -1.35 22.02 2.13
CA ASN A 49 -1.39 22.67 3.44
C ASN A 49 -0.03 22.81 4.14
N LEU A 50 1.05 22.37 3.49
CA LEU A 50 2.41 22.56 3.97
C LEU A 50 2.88 24.00 3.74
N ARG A 51 3.71 24.50 4.65
CA ARG A 51 4.37 25.81 4.51
C ARG A 51 5.81 25.68 4.06
N ASN A 52 6.50 24.63 4.51
CA ASN A 52 7.88 24.41 4.13
C ASN A 52 7.92 23.54 2.85
N PRO A 53 8.47 24.04 1.74
CA PRO A 53 8.60 23.25 0.51
C PRO A 53 9.48 22.02 0.67
N ASP A 54 10.39 22.01 1.66
CA ASP A 54 11.29 20.88 1.93
C ASP A 54 10.62 19.75 2.73
N THR A 55 9.39 19.97 3.23
CA THR A 55 8.64 18.94 3.94
C THR A 55 8.10 17.90 2.95
N VAL A 56 8.53 16.65 3.13
CA VAL A 56 8.19 15.53 2.24
C VAL A 56 6.81 14.95 2.58
N VAL A 57 5.98 14.66 1.58
CA VAL A 57 4.76 13.84 1.73
C VAL A 57 4.93 12.51 1.01
N MET A 58 4.75 11.43 1.75
CA MET A 58 4.73 10.06 1.22
C MET A 58 3.28 9.63 1.06
N GLY A 59 2.84 9.30 -0.16
CA GLY A 59 1.48 8.83 -0.42
C GLY A 59 1.30 7.34 -0.08
N GLY A 60 0.15 6.95 0.46
CA GLY A 60 -0.19 5.57 0.78
C GLY A 60 -0.92 4.81 -0.35
N ALA A 61 -1.28 3.56 -0.05
CA ALA A 61 -2.21 2.71 -0.80
C ALA A 61 -1.85 2.18 -2.21
N TYR A 62 -0.65 2.43 -2.72
CA TYR A 62 -0.29 2.03 -4.08
C TYR A 62 -0.20 0.50 -4.34
N SER A 63 0.02 -0.34 -3.33
CA SER A 63 0.30 -1.77 -3.54
C SER A 63 -0.85 -2.57 -4.17
N VAL A 64 -2.11 -2.12 -4.04
CA VAL A 64 -3.26 -2.82 -4.65
C VAL A 64 -3.26 -2.70 -6.18
N LEU A 65 -2.57 -1.68 -6.71
CA LEU A 65 -2.50 -1.40 -8.14
C LEU A 65 -1.64 -2.43 -8.89
N ASN A 66 -0.69 -3.08 -8.21
CA ASN A 66 0.15 -4.12 -8.83
C ASN A 66 0.83 -3.55 -10.12
N ASN A 67 1.13 -4.39 -11.10
CA ASN A 67 1.50 -4.01 -12.46
C ASN A 67 0.28 -3.71 -13.35
N GLY A 68 -0.82 -3.23 -12.77
CA GLY A 68 -2.08 -3.01 -13.49
C GLY A 68 -3.03 -4.21 -13.49
N LYS A 69 -2.60 -5.36 -12.94
CA LYS A 69 -3.48 -6.52 -12.68
C LYS A 69 -4.34 -6.30 -11.43
N ASN A 70 -5.33 -5.42 -11.57
CA ASN A 70 -6.31 -5.09 -10.55
C ASN A 70 -7.69 -4.78 -11.18
N ASP A 71 -8.70 -4.62 -10.34
CA ASP A 71 -10.09 -4.44 -10.77
C ASP A 71 -10.49 -2.95 -10.97
N LEU A 72 -9.54 -2.01 -11.12
CA LEU A 72 -9.88 -0.63 -11.45
C LEU A 72 -10.62 -0.57 -12.79
N GLN A 73 -11.80 0.04 -12.75
CA GLN A 73 -12.68 0.18 -13.91
C GLN A 73 -12.45 1.52 -14.62
N ALA A 74 -12.94 1.62 -15.86
CA ALA A 74 -12.97 2.86 -16.65
C ALA A 74 -11.60 3.55 -16.86
N LEU A 75 -10.51 2.78 -16.84
CA LEU A 75 -9.16 3.23 -17.16
C LEU A 75 -8.54 2.30 -18.21
N GLU A 76 -7.68 2.87 -19.05
CA GLU A 76 -6.83 2.11 -19.95
C GLU A 76 -5.85 1.21 -19.14
N PRO A 77 -5.48 0.02 -19.65
CA PRO A 77 -4.60 -0.91 -18.94
C PRO A 77 -3.30 -0.28 -18.41
N GLU A 78 -2.70 0.62 -19.18
CA GLU A 78 -1.44 1.30 -18.86
C GLU A 78 -1.59 2.26 -17.67
N ARG A 79 -2.83 2.71 -17.40
CA ARG A 79 -3.17 3.66 -16.32
C ARG A 79 -3.61 2.99 -15.03
N LYS A 80 -3.41 1.67 -14.89
CA LYS A 80 -3.84 0.91 -13.71
C LYS A 80 -2.70 0.52 -12.79
N SER A 81 -1.45 0.75 -13.17
CA SER A 81 -0.30 0.24 -12.44
C SER A 81 0.13 1.13 -11.27
N MET A 82 0.84 0.52 -10.32
CA MET A 82 1.49 1.19 -9.20
C MET A 82 2.44 2.29 -9.68
N PHE A 83 3.24 2.01 -10.71
CA PHE A 83 4.21 2.96 -11.25
C PHE A 83 3.54 4.11 -12.00
N TYR A 84 2.50 3.84 -12.80
CA TYR A 84 1.75 4.91 -13.47
C TYR A 84 1.20 5.92 -12.45
N TRP A 85 0.46 5.45 -11.45
CA TRP A 85 -0.13 6.35 -10.44
C TRP A 85 0.91 6.96 -9.52
N GLY A 86 2.00 6.24 -9.22
CA GLY A 86 3.11 6.79 -8.45
C GLY A 86 3.75 7.99 -9.17
N ASN A 87 4.10 7.83 -10.45
CA ASN A 87 4.67 8.90 -11.26
C ASN A 87 3.67 10.04 -11.44
N TYR A 88 2.42 9.74 -11.79
CA TYR A 88 1.37 10.76 -11.95
C TYR A 88 1.21 11.61 -10.69
N ASN A 89 1.10 10.99 -9.51
CA ASN A 89 0.91 11.71 -8.26
C ASN A 89 2.13 12.54 -7.86
N ILE A 90 3.34 12.10 -8.19
CA ILE A 90 4.56 12.89 -7.94
C ILE A 90 4.63 14.09 -8.90
N GLU A 91 4.44 13.85 -10.20
CA GLU A 91 4.48 14.89 -11.24
C GLU A 91 3.42 15.99 -11.03
N HIS A 92 2.25 15.62 -10.49
CA HIS A 92 1.14 16.54 -10.26
C HIS A 92 1.07 17.10 -8.83
N GLY A 93 2.12 16.88 -8.02
CA GLY A 93 2.25 17.46 -6.68
C GLY A 93 1.26 16.90 -5.65
N CYS A 94 0.72 15.70 -5.86
CA CYS A 94 -0.10 14.99 -4.87
C CYS A 94 0.76 14.35 -3.76
N ALA A 95 1.99 13.98 -4.06
CA ALA A 95 2.98 13.42 -3.11
C ALA A 95 4.41 13.69 -3.63
N ASP A 96 5.42 13.50 -2.79
CA ASP A 96 6.84 13.58 -3.20
C ASP A 96 7.46 12.18 -3.40
N MET A 97 6.87 11.16 -2.79
CA MET A 97 7.23 9.76 -2.98
C MET A 97 6.05 8.84 -2.64
N ILE A 98 6.15 7.57 -3.03
CA ILE A 98 5.16 6.54 -2.70
C ILE A 98 5.65 5.67 -1.53
N ALA A 99 4.74 5.33 -0.63
CA ALA A 99 5.01 4.41 0.48
C ALA A 99 4.51 3.00 0.16
N LEU A 100 5.39 2.01 0.35
CA LEU A 100 5.12 0.60 0.03
C LEU A 100 5.01 -0.28 1.29
N GLY A 101 3.77 -0.56 1.70
CA GLY A 101 3.45 -1.50 2.77
C GLY A 101 3.47 -2.96 2.29
N ARG A 102 2.33 -3.48 1.84
CA ARG A 102 2.22 -4.90 1.42
C ARG A 102 3.16 -5.28 0.26
N GLN A 103 3.48 -4.34 -0.63
CA GLN A 103 4.45 -4.58 -1.70
C GLN A 103 5.88 -4.83 -1.17
N SER A 104 6.32 -4.17 -0.08
CA SER A 104 7.66 -4.44 0.48
C SER A 104 7.77 -5.82 1.12
N LEU A 105 6.67 -6.39 1.61
CA LEU A 105 6.61 -7.79 2.04
C LEU A 105 6.63 -8.78 0.86
N ALA A 106 5.97 -8.42 -0.24
CA ALA A 106 5.89 -9.23 -1.45
C ALA A 106 7.25 -9.29 -2.17
N ASP A 107 7.92 -8.14 -2.27
CA ASP A 107 9.25 -8.01 -2.86
C ASP A 107 10.02 -6.82 -2.27
N PRO A 108 10.93 -7.06 -1.31
CA PRO A 108 11.79 -6.02 -0.76
C PRO A 108 12.71 -5.37 -1.80
N LYS A 109 12.96 -6.05 -2.94
CA LYS A 109 13.83 -5.56 -4.02
C LYS A 109 13.06 -4.81 -5.11
N THR A 110 11.76 -4.53 -4.92
CA THR A 110 10.94 -3.75 -5.88
C THR A 110 11.68 -2.50 -6.40
N PRO A 111 12.26 -1.62 -5.55
CA PRO A 111 12.94 -0.43 -6.04
C PRO A 111 14.20 -0.76 -6.86
N ALA A 112 15.01 -1.70 -6.39
CA ALA A 112 16.26 -2.09 -7.07
C ALA A 112 15.99 -2.73 -8.45
N LYS A 113 14.91 -3.51 -8.58
CA LYS A 113 14.49 -4.11 -9.86
C LYS A 113 13.96 -3.06 -10.82
N TYR A 114 13.14 -2.13 -10.33
CA TYR A 114 12.64 -1.01 -11.13
C TYR A 114 13.79 -0.16 -11.69
N MET A 115 14.76 0.21 -10.83
CA MET A 115 15.95 0.98 -11.24
C MET A 115 16.87 0.24 -12.24
N ALA A 116 16.70 -1.07 -12.41
CA ALA A 116 17.49 -1.90 -13.30
C ALA A 116 16.68 -2.38 -14.51
N ASP A 117 15.54 -1.74 -14.80
CA ASP A 117 14.62 -2.08 -15.90
C ASP A 117 14.13 -3.54 -15.89
N LYS A 118 14.00 -4.13 -14.69
CA LYS A 118 13.59 -5.53 -14.44
C LYS A 118 12.20 -5.62 -13.82
N GLU A 119 11.25 -4.87 -14.37
CA GLU A 119 9.88 -4.82 -13.84
C GLU A 119 9.15 -6.17 -13.91
N ASP A 120 9.48 -6.97 -14.93
CA ASP A 120 8.97 -8.32 -15.14
C ASP A 120 9.43 -9.32 -14.07
N GLU A 121 10.55 -9.04 -13.39
CA GLU A 121 11.06 -9.84 -12.27
C GLU A 121 10.41 -9.47 -10.92
N ILE A 122 9.58 -8.43 -10.83
CA ILE A 122 8.99 -7.97 -9.56
C ILE A 122 7.92 -8.96 -9.07
N ASN A 123 8.06 -9.40 -7.82
CA ASN A 123 7.02 -10.18 -7.15
C ASN A 123 5.92 -9.24 -6.63
N TRP A 124 4.89 -9.07 -7.44
CA TRP A 124 3.81 -8.14 -7.13
C TRP A 124 2.88 -8.62 -6.01
N CYS A 125 2.48 -7.70 -5.13
CA CYS A 125 1.43 -7.94 -4.16
C CYS A 125 0.09 -8.16 -4.85
N VAL A 126 -0.58 -9.26 -4.52
CA VAL A 126 -1.90 -9.61 -5.07
C VAL A 126 -3.06 -9.21 -4.16
N ALA A 127 -2.80 -8.35 -3.17
CA ALA A 127 -3.79 -7.87 -2.19
C ALA A 127 -4.68 -9.00 -1.60
N CYS A 128 -4.04 -10.10 -1.18
CA CYS A 128 -4.73 -11.26 -0.59
C CYS A 128 -5.05 -11.10 0.91
N ASP A 129 -4.55 -10.03 1.54
CA ASP A 129 -4.70 -9.67 2.95
C ASP A 129 -4.30 -10.76 3.98
N CYS A 130 -3.62 -11.81 3.54
CA CYS A 130 -3.10 -12.85 4.41
C CYS A 130 -1.99 -12.36 5.36
N CYS A 131 -1.26 -11.30 4.98
CA CYS A 131 -0.34 -10.62 5.90
C CYS A 131 -1.07 -9.95 7.06
N LEU A 132 -2.27 -9.41 6.83
CA LEU A 132 -3.12 -8.87 7.89
C LEU A 132 -3.72 -9.99 8.75
N GLU A 133 -4.09 -11.13 8.16
CA GLU A 133 -4.52 -12.29 8.93
C GLU A 133 -3.43 -12.78 9.90
N LEU A 134 -2.18 -12.87 9.45
CA LEU A 134 -1.03 -13.16 10.32
C LEU A 134 -0.90 -12.13 11.45
N LEU A 135 -1.08 -10.83 11.12
CA LEU A 135 -1.02 -9.75 12.11
C LEU A 135 -2.11 -9.91 13.18
N ILE A 136 -3.36 -10.22 12.79
CA ILE A 136 -4.47 -10.41 13.72
C ILE A 136 -4.23 -11.61 14.63
N TYR A 137 -3.65 -12.69 14.12
CA TYR A 137 -3.24 -13.83 14.93
C TYR A 137 -1.97 -13.61 15.76
N GLN A 138 -1.38 -12.41 15.70
CA GLN A 138 -0.14 -12.04 16.38
C GLN A 138 1.03 -12.98 16.02
N GLN A 139 1.13 -13.30 14.73
CA GLN A 139 2.23 -14.11 14.17
C GLN A 139 3.24 -13.22 13.43
N ASN A 140 4.41 -13.77 13.12
CA ASN A 140 5.38 -13.11 12.26
C ASN A 140 4.75 -12.81 10.89
N VAL A 141 4.63 -11.53 10.55
CA VAL A 141 3.98 -11.05 9.33
C VAL A 141 4.92 -11.14 8.14
N GLY A 142 4.41 -11.63 7.01
CA GLY A 142 5.12 -11.66 5.74
C GLY A 142 4.20 -12.03 4.57
N CYS A 143 4.76 -12.05 3.36
CA CYS A 143 3.99 -12.40 2.17
C CYS A 143 3.84 -13.92 2.04
N VAL A 144 2.61 -14.43 2.14
CA VAL A 144 2.33 -15.86 2.01
C VAL A 144 2.28 -16.36 0.57
N VAL A 145 2.33 -15.46 -0.42
CA VAL A 145 2.29 -15.81 -1.85
C VAL A 145 3.69 -16.06 -2.37
N HIS A 146 4.63 -15.18 -2.01
CA HIS A 146 6.00 -15.19 -2.54
C HIS A 146 7.05 -15.71 -1.55
N ASN A 147 6.66 -15.98 -0.29
CA ASN A 147 7.58 -16.45 0.75
C ASN A 147 6.99 -17.63 1.55
N LYS A 148 7.39 -18.85 1.16
CA LYS A 148 6.86 -20.14 1.65
C LYS A 148 6.82 -20.30 3.19
N PRO A 149 7.87 -19.92 3.94
CA PRO A 149 7.82 -19.88 5.40
C PRO A 149 6.56 -19.23 5.98
N TYR A 150 6.13 -18.07 5.46
CA TYR A 150 4.94 -17.38 5.96
C TYR A 150 3.64 -18.10 5.55
N SER A 151 3.62 -18.76 4.40
CA SER A 151 2.51 -19.64 4.02
C SER A 151 2.34 -20.79 5.02
N LYS A 152 3.44 -21.37 5.50
CA LYS A 152 3.41 -22.44 6.51
C LYS A 152 2.88 -21.94 7.85
N ILE A 153 3.36 -20.78 8.32
CA ILE A 153 2.85 -20.14 9.55
C ILE A 153 1.33 -19.92 9.45
N LEU A 154 0.85 -19.40 8.31
CA LEU A 154 -0.57 -19.17 8.09
C LEU A 154 -1.39 -20.48 8.10
N GLN A 155 -0.86 -21.55 7.49
CA GLN A 155 -1.52 -22.85 7.50
C GLN A 155 -1.62 -23.43 8.91
N ASP A 156 -0.55 -23.32 9.70
CA ASP A 156 -0.49 -23.87 11.06
C ASP A 156 -1.45 -23.12 11.98
N VAL A 157 -1.42 -21.78 11.94
CA VAL A 157 -2.32 -20.99 12.78
C VAL A 157 -3.80 -21.18 12.42
N ARG A 158 -4.11 -21.38 11.14
CA ARG A 158 -5.48 -21.72 10.70
C ARG A 158 -5.93 -23.12 11.14
N LYS A 159 -5.00 -24.07 11.29
CA LYS A 159 -5.31 -25.41 11.84
C LYS A 159 -5.57 -25.33 13.35
N GLU A 160 -4.75 -24.56 14.06
CA GLU A 160 -4.84 -24.40 15.52
C GLU A 160 -6.05 -23.55 15.94
N LYS A 161 -6.23 -22.37 15.33
CA LYS A 161 -7.19 -21.34 15.74
C LYS A 161 -8.43 -21.25 14.83
N GLY A 162 -8.48 -22.07 13.79
CA GLY A 162 -9.49 -21.97 12.73
C GLY A 162 -9.20 -20.80 11.76
N ARG A 163 -9.99 -20.68 10.70
CA ARG A 163 -9.92 -19.51 9.79
C ARG A 163 -10.57 -18.30 10.42
N LEU A 164 -10.04 -17.12 10.10
CA LEU A 164 -10.56 -15.84 10.56
C LEU A 164 -12.02 -15.68 10.08
N ARG A 165 -12.95 -15.55 11.03
CA ARG A 165 -14.39 -15.40 10.74
C ARG A 165 -14.76 -13.99 10.30
N LEU A 166 -13.99 -13.00 10.73
CA LEU A 166 -14.16 -11.63 10.30
C LEU A 166 -13.81 -11.55 8.80
N LYS A 167 -14.79 -11.21 7.97
CA LYS A 167 -14.53 -10.92 6.56
C LYS A 167 -13.79 -9.59 6.46
N ILE A 168 -12.47 -9.68 6.42
CA ILE A 168 -11.58 -8.56 6.09
C ILE A 168 -11.78 -8.20 4.61
N THR A 169 -12.21 -9.17 3.79
CA THR A 169 -12.62 -9.03 2.38
C THR A 169 -14.09 -9.37 2.19
#